data_AF-A0A946LY29-F1
#
_entry.id   AF-A0A946LY29-F1
#
_cell.length_a   1.000
_cell.length_b   1.000
_cell.length_c   1.000
_cell.angle_alpha   90.00
_cell.angle_beta   90.00
_cell.angle_gamma   90.00
#
_symmetry.space_group_name_H-M   'P 1'
#
loop_
_entity.id
_entity.type
_entity.pdbx_description
1 polymer ?
#
loop_
_entity_poly.entity_id
_entity_poly.type
_entity_poly.pdbx_seq_one_letter_code
_entity_poly.pdbx_strand_id
1 'polypeptide(L)' 'WDYQDIPVDTDQGLRSEMMQKSGRHTVPQIWIGDQHIGGCDELFRLEVGNQLNAMVMGENQ' A
#
# COMPACT_ATOMS: atom_id res chain seq x y z
N TRP A 1 3.38 -8.71 11.59
CA TRP A 1 2.43 -7.67 11.17
C TRP A 1 1.18 -8.34 10.67
N ASP A 2 0.05 -7.69 10.86
CA ASP A 2 -1.18 -8.08 10.19
C ASP A 2 -1.29 -7.30 8.88
N TYR A 3 -1.89 -7.89 7.86
CA TYR A 3 -2.15 -7.23 6.58
C TYR A 3 -3.43 -7.78 5.96
N GLN A 4 -4.06 -6.97 5.12
CA GLN A 4 -5.24 -7.36 4.37
C GLN A 4 -4.98 -7.20 2.87
N ASP A 5 -5.19 -8.29 2.13
CA ASP A 5 -5.23 -8.23 0.68
C ASP A 5 -6.65 -7.90 0.20
N ILE A 6 -6.74 -6.85 -0.61
CA ILE A 6 -7.99 -6.39 -1.21
C ILE A 6 -7.91 -6.66 -2.72
N PRO A 7 -8.53 -7.74 -3.23
CA PRO A 7 -8.47 -8.07 -4.65
C PRO A 7 -9.31 -7.09 -5.47
N VAL A 8 -8.68 -6.42 -6.44
CA VAL A 8 -9.34 -5.43 -7.30
C VAL A 8 -9.45 -5.86 -8.77
N ASP A 9 -8.92 -7.04 -9.13
CA ASP A 9 -8.83 -7.50 -10.52
C ASP A 9 -10.19 -7.69 -11.20
N THR A 10 -11.19 -8.11 -10.41
CA THR A 10 -12.55 -8.40 -10.91
C THR A 10 -13.57 -7.31 -10.53
N ASP A 11 -13.19 -6.39 -9.64
CA ASP A 11 -14.04 -5.29 -9.21
C ASP A 11 -13.57 -3.96 -9.83
N GLN A 12 -14.21 -3.59 -10.93
CA GLN A 12 -13.90 -2.35 -11.66
C GLN A 12 -14.18 -1.09 -10.83
N GLY A 13 -15.17 -1.14 -9.93
CA GLY A 13 -15.53 -0.02 -9.07
C GLY A 13 -14.43 0.23 -8.04
N LEU A 14 -14.03 -0.82 -7.35
CA LEU A 14 -12.94 -0.79 -6.37
C LEU A 14 -11.60 -0.44 -7.03
N ARG A 15 -11.30 -1.00 -8.20
CA ARG A 15 -10.12 -0.61 -8.98
C ARG A 15 -10.13 0.88 -9.32
N SER A 16 -11.28 1.43 -9.72
CA SER A 16 -11.42 2.84 -10.05
C SER A 16 -11.25 3.74 -8.83
N GLU A 17 -11.78 3.33 -7.68
CA GLU A 17 -11.58 4.03 -6.41
C GLU A 17 -10.10 4.04 -6.01
N MET A 18 -9.42 2.89 -6.08
CA MET A 18 -7.99 2.80 -5.77
C MET A 18 -7.14 3.67 -6.70
N MET A 19 -7.44 3.67 -8.01
CA MET A 19 -6.77 4.55 -8.97
C MET A 19 -6.95 6.04 -8.63
N GLN A 20 -8.15 6.45 -8.19
CA GLN A 20 -8.41 7.82 -7.78
C GLN A 20 -7.68 8.19 -6.48
N LYS A 21 -7.64 7.29 -5.51
CA LYS A 21 -6.98 7.49 -4.21
C LYS A 21 -5.45 7.55 -4.35
N SER A 22 -4.86 6.67 -5.16
CA SER A 22 -3.41 6.51 -5.27
C SER A 22 -2.76 7.30 -6.40
N GLY A 23 -3.54 7.69 -7.41
CA GLY A 23 -3.03 8.19 -8.69
C GLY A 23 -2.26 7.15 -9.52
N ARG A 24 -2.30 5.86 -9.13
CA ARG A 24 -1.60 4.75 -9.81
C ARG A 24 -2.58 3.83 -10.50
N HIS A 25 -2.17 3.29 -11.65
CA HIS A 25 -3.00 2.39 -12.47
C HIS A 25 -2.65 0.89 -12.32
N THR A 26 -1.50 0.58 -11.73
CA THR A 26 -0.98 -0.78 -11.58
C THR A 26 -1.20 -1.30 -10.17
N VAL A 27 -1.26 -2.61 -10.05
CA VAL A 27 -1.20 -3.34 -8.78
C VAL A 27 0.19 -3.97 -8.62
N PRO A 28 0.65 -4.23 -7.38
CA PRO A 28 -0.02 -3.89 -6.11
C PRO A 28 0.02 -2.40 -5.79
N GLN A 29 -0.94 -1.94 -5.00
CA GLN A 29 -0.97 -0.61 -4.39
C GLN A 29 -0.94 -0.79 -2.87
N ILE A 30 0.19 -0.47 -2.27
CA ILE A 30 0.50 -0.75 -0.88
C ILE A 30 0.15 0.47 -0.04
N TRP A 31 -0.57 0.22 1.04
CA TRP A 31 -0.97 1.22 2.02
C TRP A 31 -0.49 0.77 3.40
N ILE A 32 -0.05 1.73 4.21
CA ILE A 32 0.24 1.55 5.64
C ILE A 32 -0.63 2.58 6.36
N GLY A 33 -1.63 2.10 7.12
CA GLY A 33 -2.70 2.96 7.63
C GLY A 33 -3.41 3.68 6.47
N ASP A 34 -3.56 5.00 6.59
CA ASP A 34 -4.14 5.87 5.56
C ASP A 34 -3.10 6.37 4.54
N GLN A 35 -1.82 5.97 4.68
CA GLN A 35 -0.75 6.45 3.81
C GLN A 35 -0.52 5.51 2.62
N HIS A 36 -0.66 6.04 1.41
CA HIS A 36 -0.26 5.35 0.19
C HIS A 36 1.26 5.32 0.06
N ILE A 37 1.83 4.12 -0.03
CA ILE A 37 3.26 3.90 -0.15
C ILE A 37 3.70 3.80 -1.61
N GLY A 38 2.92 3.12 -2.45
CA GLY A 38 3.28 2.85 -3.85
C GLY A 38 3.20 1.37 -4.19
N GLY A 39 4.09 0.88 -5.05
CA GLY A 39 4.17 -0.52 -5.43
C GLY A 39 5.20 -1.31 -4.61
N CYS A 40 5.50 -2.52 -5.07
CA CYS A 40 6.54 -3.36 -4.45
C CYS A 40 7.89 -2.65 -4.32
N ASP A 41 8.28 -1.84 -5.31
CA ASP A 41 9.57 -1.15 -5.32
C ASP A 41 9.67 -0.14 -4.16
N GLU A 42 8.60 0.60 -3.90
CA GLU A 42 8.55 1.55 -2.78
C GLU A 42 8.60 0.82 -1.44
N LEU A 43 7.83 -0.27 -1.28
CA LEU A 43 7.90 -1.09 -0.07
C LEU A 43 9.32 -1.65 0.16
N PHE A 44 9.95 -2.18 -0.88
CA PHE A 44 11.29 -2.74 -0.77
C PHE A 44 12.34 -1.67 -0.45
N ARG A 45 12.19 -0.46 -0.99
CA ARG A 45 13.07 0.68 -0.69
C ARG A 45 13.02 1.05 0.80
N LEU A 46 11.84 0.98 1.41
CA LEU A 46 11.65 1.23 2.85
C LEU A 46 12.28 0.15 3.71
N GLU A 47 12.20 -1.11 3.28
CA GLU A 47 12.84 -2.23 3.97
C GLU A 47 14.36 -2.12 3.91
N VAL A 48 14.93 -1.90 2.72
CA VAL A 48 16.38 -1.70 2.55
C VAL A 48 16.88 -0.47 3.32
N GLY A 49 16.05 0.56 3.45
CA GLY A 49 16.33 1.74 4.27
C GLY A 49 16.15 1.52 5.78
N ASN A 50 15.70 0.34 6.21
CA ASN A 50 15.35 0.02 7.60
C ASN A 50 14.29 0.98 8.19
N GLN A 51 13.41 1.51 7.34
CA GLN A 51 12.32 2.44 7.68
C GLN A 51 10.96 1.75 7.79
N LEU A 52 10.81 0.57 7.16
CA LEU A 52 9.53 -0.13 7.11
C LEU A 52 8.99 -0.45 8.52
N ASN A 53 9.84 -1.00 9.39
CA ASN A 53 9.46 -1.30 10.77
C ASN A 53 8.96 -0.08 11.53
N ALA A 54 9.60 1.08 11.33
CA ALA A 54 9.20 2.30 12.01
C ALA A 54 7.81 2.76 11.57
N MET A 55 7.50 2.65 10.27
CA MET A 55 6.18 3.00 9.77
C MET A 55 5.10 2.04 10.26
N VAL A 56 5.32 0.72 10.17
CA VAL A 56 4.29 -0.25 10.58
C VAL A 56 4.06 -0.25 12.09
N MET A 57 5.09 0.03 12.90
CA MET A 57 4.94 0.08 14.36
C MET A 57 4.45 1.45 14.86
N GLY A 58 4.72 2.52 14.12
CA GLY A 58 4.27 3.88 14.45
C GLY A 58 2.76 4.08 14.32
N GLU A 59 2.09 3.24 13.54
CA GLU A 59 0.62 3.25 13.35
C GLU A 59 -0.16 2.58 14.49
N ASN A 60 0.52 1.87 15.42
CA ASN A 60 -0.11 1.20 16.56
C ASN A 60 -0.16 2.07 17.84
N GLN A 61 -0.22 3.40 17.71
CA GLN A 61 -0.38 4.34 18.84
C GLN A 61 -1.67 5.14 18.76
#